data_AF-A0AAD4R2N3-F1
#
_entry.id   AF-A0AAD4R2N3-F1
#
_cell.length_a   1.000
_cell.length_b   1.000
_cell.length_c   1.000
_cell.angle_alpha   90.00
_cell.angle_beta   90.00
_cell.angle_gamma   90.00
#
_symmetry.space_group_name_H-M   'P 1'
#
loop_
_entity.id
_entity.type
_entity.pdbx_description
1 polymer ?
#
loop_
_entity_poly.entity_id
_entity_poly.type
_entity_poly.pdbx_seq_one_letter_code
_entity_poly.pdbx_strand_id
1 'polypeptide(L)'
;MISHFYDTPILLNERTRLFLTELQAHWLNEYRHNREKALVEMTEVLHQEFVADQERMKVTLQNQFKQELEATKRDLEQKYRTSLKAEMDAVAERFRCEISLTKKKQWCWQCEREAIYHCCWNTAYCSVDCQTSHWSAHRRVCRRKKPQS
;
A
#
# COMPACT_ATOMS: atom_id res chain seq x y z
N MET A 1 -7.13 -75.84 74.96
CA MET A 1 -6.99 -75.67 73.49
C MET A 1 -7.68 -74.37 73.16
N ILE A 2 -7.07 -73.28 72.68
CA ILE A 2 -5.86 -73.06 71.88
C ILE A 2 -5.28 -71.67 72.23
N SER A 3 -3.97 -71.56 72.03
CA SER A 3 -3.03 -70.44 72.25
C SER A 3 -3.55 -69.01 72.23
N HIS A 4 -3.21 -68.27 73.29
CA HIS A 4 -2.97 -66.84 73.22
C HIS A 4 -1.79 -66.58 72.26
N PHE A 5 -2.09 -66.05 71.07
CA PHE A 5 -1.11 -65.36 70.24
C PHE A 5 -0.65 -64.13 71.02
N TYR A 6 0.56 -64.19 71.57
CA TYR A 6 1.27 -62.99 71.98
C TYR A 6 1.80 -62.35 70.70
N ASP A 7 1.27 -61.18 70.36
CA ASP A 7 1.91 -60.24 69.45
C ASP A 7 3.31 -59.93 70.00
N THR A 8 4.32 -60.63 69.49
CA THR A 8 5.72 -60.26 69.71
C THR A 8 5.95 -58.89 69.08
N PRO A 9 6.25 -57.85 69.87
CA PRO A 9 6.61 -56.57 69.30
C PRO A 9 7.91 -56.79 68.53
N ILE A 10 7.91 -56.47 67.23
CA ILE A 10 9.14 -56.33 66.46
C ILE A 10 9.90 -55.18 67.14
N LEU A 11 10.82 -55.50 68.04
CA LEU A 11 11.78 -54.54 68.60
C LEU A 11 12.72 -54.15 67.46
N LEU A 12 12.27 -53.20 66.63
CA LEU A 12 13.09 -52.62 65.60
C LEU A 12 14.30 -51.98 66.30
N ASN A 13 15.49 -52.52 66.06
CA ASN A 13 16.73 -51.99 66.62
C ASN A 13 16.80 -50.48 66.34
N GLU A 14 17.18 -49.69 67.34
CA GLU A 14 17.25 -48.22 67.27
C GLU A 14 18.07 -47.75 66.06
N ARG A 15 19.13 -48.50 65.72
CA ARG A 15 19.94 -48.28 64.51
C ARG A 15 19.13 -48.41 63.22
N THR A 16 18.26 -49.42 63.12
CA THR A 16 17.39 -49.64 61.96
C THR A 16 16.32 -48.57 61.87
N ARG A 17 15.77 -48.11 63.00
CA ARG A 17 14.79 -47.01 63.04
C ARG A 17 15.37 -45.68 62.55
N LEU A 18 16.59 -45.36 63.00
CA LEU A 18 17.30 -44.15 62.56
C LEU A 18 17.59 -44.21 61.06
N PHE A 19 18.10 -45.34 60.57
CA PHE A 19 18.37 -45.54 59.15
C PHE A 19 17.11 -45.38 58.28
N LEU A 20 15.98 -45.95 58.69
CA LEU A 20 14.70 -45.79 57.96
C LEU A 20 14.20 -44.33 57.98
N THR A 21 14.40 -43.62 59.09
CA THR A 21 14.01 -42.21 59.22
C THR A 21 14.88 -41.31 58.34
N GLU A 22 16.19 -41.55 58.32
CA GLU A 22 17.14 -40.85 57.44
C GLU A 22 16.83 -41.10 55.96
N LEU A 23 16.56 -42.35 55.59
CA LEU A 23 16.17 -42.70 54.22
C LEU A 23 14.86 -42.03 53.81
N GLN A 24 13.85 -42.01 54.70
CA GLN A 24 12.58 -41.33 54.46
C GLN A 24 12.77 -39.82 54.29
N ALA A 25 13.59 -39.19 55.15
CA ALA A 25 13.88 -37.77 55.06
C ALA A 25 14.62 -37.42 53.76
N HIS A 26 15.62 -38.22 53.38
CA HIS A 26 16.33 -38.08 52.12
C HIS A 26 15.38 -38.21 50.93
N TRP A 27 14.56 -39.25 50.90
CA TRP A 27 13.63 -39.49 49.79
C TRP A 27 12.57 -38.39 49.65
N LEU A 28 12.03 -37.89 50.76
CA LEU A 28 11.10 -36.74 50.75
C LEU A 28 11.77 -35.46 50.26
N ASN A 29 13.04 -35.24 50.60
CA ASN A 29 13.81 -34.10 50.12
C ASN A 29 14.09 -34.20 48.62
N GLU A 30 14.54 -35.36 48.15
CA GLU A 30 14.76 -35.65 46.72
C GLU A 30 13.47 -35.51 45.92
N TYR A 31 12.36 -36.07 46.40
CA TYR A 31 11.06 -35.93 45.75
C TYR A 31 10.62 -34.46 45.66
N ARG A 32 10.76 -33.69 46.75
CA ARG A 32 10.48 -32.25 46.73
C ARG A 32 11.34 -31.51 45.73
N HIS A 33 12.65 -31.75 45.73
CA HIS A 33 13.59 -31.10 44.83
C HIS A 33 13.29 -31.43 43.36
N ASN A 34 13.09 -32.71 43.05
CA ASN A 34 12.77 -33.16 41.69
C ASN A 34 11.43 -32.59 41.21
N ARG A 35 10.42 -32.51 42.08
CA ARG A 35 9.13 -31.90 41.75
C ARG A 35 9.26 -30.40 41.47
N GLU A 36 10.00 -29.68 42.31
CA GLU A 36 10.24 -28.25 42.13
C GLU A 36 11.01 -27.97 40.84
N LYS A 37 12.07 -28.74 40.58
CA LYS A 37 12.84 -28.68 39.33
C LYS A 37 11.97 -28.92 38.10
N ALA A 38 11.15 -29.97 38.10
CA ALA A 38 10.25 -30.27 36.98
C ALA A 38 9.22 -29.15 36.74
N LEU A 39 8.72 -28.50 37.79
CA LEU A 39 7.80 -27.37 37.67
C LEU A 39 8.46 -26.13 37.08
N VAL A 40 9.70 -25.83 37.50
CA VAL A 40 10.47 -24.70 36.96
C VAL A 40 10.79 -24.95 35.49
N GLU A 41 11.34 -26.12 35.14
CA GLU A 41 11.66 -26.47 33.76
C GLU A 41 10.42 -26.41 32.85
N MET A 42 9.29 -26.96 33.29
CA MET A 42 8.04 -26.88 32.53
C MET A 42 7.58 -25.43 32.33
N THR A 43 7.67 -24.61 33.38
CA THR A 43 7.26 -23.19 33.31
C THR A 43 8.16 -22.40 32.38
N GLU A 44 9.47 -22.65 32.40
CA GLU A 44 10.44 -22.02 31.51
C GLU A 44 10.19 -22.37 30.05
N VAL A 45 9.92 -23.64 29.74
CA VAL A 45 9.58 -24.09 28.39
C VAL A 45 8.31 -23.39 27.89
N LEU A 46 7.23 -23.42 28.69
CA LEU A 46 5.96 -22.77 28.32
C LEU A 46 6.13 -21.26 28.12
N HIS A 47 6.95 -20.60 28.95
CA HIS A 47 7.23 -19.17 28.79
C HIS A 47 8.00 -18.89 27.50
N GLN A 48 9.01 -19.71 27.17
CA GLN A 48 9.79 -19.57 25.94
C GLN A 48 8.91 -19.80 24.69
N GLU A 49 8.05 -20.82 24.71
CA GLU A 49 7.09 -21.08 23.64
C GLU A 49 6.14 -19.89 23.48
N PHE A 50 5.57 -19.36 24.56
CA PHE A 50 4.69 -18.20 24.52
C PHE A 50 5.35 -16.97 23.90
N VAL A 51 6.58 -16.64 24.32
CA VAL A 51 7.33 -15.50 23.77
C VAL A 51 7.66 -15.72 22.29
N ALA A 52 8.07 -16.93 21.92
CA ALA A 52 8.32 -17.27 20.52
C ALA A 52 7.06 -17.16 19.67
N ASP A 53 5.91 -17.59 20.18
CA ASP A 53 4.61 -17.52 19.50
C ASP A 53 4.19 -16.06 19.30
N GLN A 54 4.33 -15.22 20.32
CA GLN A 54 4.06 -13.79 20.21
C GLN A 54 4.90 -13.12 19.13
N GLU A 55 6.21 -13.40 19.06
CA GLU A 55 7.06 -12.79 18.04
C GLU A 55 6.71 -13.32 16.63
N ARG A 56 6.39 -14.62 16.49
CA ARG A 56 5.92 -15.16 15.20
C ARG A 56 4.61 -14.51 14.75
N MET A 57 3.66 -14.33 15.66
CA MET A 57 2.39 -13.65 15.36
C MET A 57 2.61 -12.20 14.94
N LYS A 58 3.46 -11.46 15.68
CA LYS A 58 3.81 -10.08 15.37
C LYS A 58 4.45 -9.94 13.99
N VAL A 59 5.45 -10.77 13.67
CA VAL A 59 6.12 -10.76 12.36
C VAL A 59 5.15 -11.10 11.24
N THR A 60 4.29 -12.10 11.46
CA THR A 60 3.26 -12.50 10.47
C THR A 60 2.31 -11.34 10.17
N LEU A 61 1.78 -10.70 11.21
CA LEU A 61 0.86 -9.58 11.08
C LEU A 61 1.52 -8.38 10.41
N GLN A 62 2.75 -8.03 10.80
CA GLN A 62 3.52 -6.96 10.17
C GLN A 62 3.76 -7.22 8.67
N ASN A 63 4.08 -8.46 8.31
CA ASN A 63 4.27 -8.85 6.91
C ASN A 63 2.97 -8.76 6.12
N GLN A 64 1.83 -9.19 6.68
CA GLN A 64 0.52 -9.05 6.05
C GLN A 64 0.17 -7.58 5.81
N PHE A 65 0.28 -6.73 6.83
CA PHE A 65 0.03 -5.29 6.67
C PHE A 65 0.93 -4.65 5.61
N LYS A 66 2.21 -5.02 5.58
CA LYS A 66 3.14 -4.51 4.56
C LYS A 66 2.73 -4.95 3.15
N GLN A 67 2.32 -6.20 2.98
CA GLN A 67 1.88 -6.72 1.68
C GLN A 67 0.60 -6.02 1.20
N GLU A 68 -0.38 -5.83 2.09
CA GLU A 68 -1.62 -5.13 1.78
C GLU A 68 -1.36 -3.67 1.40
N LEU A 69 -0.53 -2.96 2.18
CA LEU A 69 -0.17 -1.58 1.89
C LEU A 69 0.48 -1.43 0.51
N GLU A 70 1.44 -2.31 0.19
CA GLU A 70 2.09 -2.32 -1.12
C GLU A 70 1.13 -2.69 -2.26
N ALA A 71 0.18 -3.60 -2.01
CA ALA A 71 -0.85 -3.93 -2.98
C ALA A 71 -1.78 -2.74 -3.26
N THR A 72 -2.28 -2.07 -2.22
CA THR A 72 -3.11 -0.87 -2.34
C THR A 72 -2.36 0.27 -3.04
N LYS A 73 -1.09 0.48 -2.69
CA LYS A 73 -0.25 1.48 -3.35
C LYS A 73 -0.13 1.21 -4.84
N ARG A 74 0.18 -0.02 -5.25
CA ARG A 74 0.27 -0.41 -6.67
C ARG A 74 -1.05 -0.20 -7.41
N ASP A 75 -2.18 -0.57 -6.80
CA ASP A 75 -3.50 -0.37 -7.40
C ASP A 75 -3.83 1.11 -7.62
N LEU A 76 -3.56 1.96 -6.62
CA LEU A 76 -3.75 3.40 -6.74
C LEU A 76 -2.86 4.02 -7.81
N GLU A 77 -1.58 3.67 -7.86
CA GLU A 77 -0.66 4.13 -8.89
C GLU A 77 -1.12 3.70 -10.30
N GLN A 78 -1.60 2.47 -10.45
CA GLN A 78 -2.10 1.97 -11.72
C GLN A 78 -3.38 2.69 -12.17
N LYS A 79 -4.33 2.89 -11.25
CA LYS A 79 -5.56 3.66 -11.52
C LYS A 79 -5.25 5.09 -11.92
N TYR A 80 -4.34 5.75 -11.19
CA TYR A 80 -3.89 7.09 -11.50
C TYR A 80 -3.24 7.17 -12.90
N ARG A 81 -2.32 6.26 -13.22
CA ARG A 81 -1.68 6.21 -14.54
C ARG A 81 -2.68 6.00 -15.67
N THR A 82 -3.66 5.12 -15.45
CA THR A 82 -4.69 4.81 -16.46
C THR A 82 -5.59 6.01 -16.69
N SER A 83 -6.05 6.66 -15.60
CA SER A 83 -6.87 7.87 -15.68
C SER A 83 -6.12 9.02 -16.36
N LEU A 84 -4.87 9.27 -15.97
CA LEU A 84 -4.05 10.31 -16.60
C LEU A 84 -3.86 10.05 -18.10
N LYS A 85 -3.58 8.81 -18.48
CA LYS A 85 -3.44 8.43 -19.89
C LYS A 85 -4.74 8.67 -20.67
N ALA A 86 -5.88 8.29 -20.10
CA ALA A 86 -7.18 8.50 -20.75
C ALA A 86 -7.49 10.00 -20.95
N GLU A 87 -7.20 10.84 -19.95
CA GLU A 87 -7.37 12.29 -20.06
C GLU A 87 -6.43 12.89 -21.12
N MET A 88 -5.16 12.47 -21.15
CA MET A 88 -4.22 12.90 -22.18
C MET A 88 -4.67 12.51 -23.59
N ASP A 89 -5.10 11.26 -23.77
CA ASP A 89 -5.57 10.75 -25.06
C ASP A 89 -6.87 11.50 -25.48
N ALA A 90 -7.77 11.80 -24.55
CA ALA A 90 -8.98 12.59 -24.81
C ALA A 90 -8.67 14.04 -25.21
N VAL A 91 -7.74 14.71 -24.53
CA VAL A 91 -7.31 16.07 -24.89
C VAL A 91 -6.63 16.08 -26.26
N ALA A 92 -5.76 15.11 -26.55
CA ALA A 92 -5.11 14.98 -27.84
C ALA A 92 -6.12 14.79 -28.97
N GLU A 93 -7.14 13.97 -28.75
CA GLU A 93 -8.20 13.74 -29.73
C GLU A 93 -9.06 14.99 -29.98
N ARG A 94 -9.45 15.68 -28.90
CA ARG A 94 -10.18 16.95 -29.01
C ARG A 94 -9.40 17.98 -29.81
N PHE A 95 -8.12 18.15 -29.49
CA PHE A 95 -7.24 19.07 -30.19
C PHE A 95 -7.09 18.71 -31.68
N ARG A 96 -6.96 17.41 -31.99
CA ARG A 96 -6.93 16.91 -33.38
C ARG A 96 -8.20 17.28 -34.14
N CYS A 97 -9.37 17.10 -33.50
CA CYS A 97 -10.65 17.48 -34.08
C CYS A 97 -10.76 18.99 -34.31
N GLU A 98 -10.40 19.80 -33.31
CA GLU A 98 -10.41 21.27 -33.37
C GLU A 98 -9.49 21.80 -34.49
N ILE A 99 -8.30 21.22 -34.68
CA ILE A 99 -7.42 21.56 -35.81
C ILE A 99 -8.10 21.24 -37.15
N SER A 100 -8.73 20.09 -37.28
CA SER A 100 -9.41 19.68 -38.51
C SER A 100 -10.55 20.64 -38.86
N LEU A 101 -11.35 21.03 -37.87
CA LEU A 101 -12.40 22.05 -38.03
C LEU A 101 -11.81 23.42 -38.38
N THR A 102 -10.69 23.78 -37.74
CA THR A 102 -10.01 25.05 -37.98
C THR A 102 -9.54 25.17 -39.43
N LYS A 103 -8.92 24.10 -39.96
CA LYS A 103 -8.42 24.05 -41.35
C LYS A 103 -9.51 24.14 -42.43
N LYS A 104 -10.79 23.94 -42.07
CA LYS A 104 -11.92 24.00 -43.01
C LYS A 104 -12.54 25.40 -43.16
N LYS A 105 -12.09 26.37 -42.37
CA LYS A 105 -12.64 27.74 -42.34
C LYS A 105 -11.59 28.77 -42.76
N GLN A 106 -12.05 29.99 -43.05
CA GLN A 106 -11.20 31.17 -43.24
C GLN A 106 -11.15 31.99 -41.96
N TRP A 107 -9.99 32.56 -41.65
CA TRP A 107 -9.74 33.23 -40.38
C TRP A 107 -9.30 34.67 -40.60
N CYS A 108 -9.83 35.56 -39.75
CA CYS A 108 -9.51 36.96 -39.77
C CYS A 108 -8.05 37.17 -39.41
N TRP A 109 -7.28 37.78 -40.30
CA TRP A 109 -5.85 38.02 -40.06
C TRP A 109 -5.62 38.86 -38.80
N GLN A 110 -6.55 39.77 -38.47
CA GLN A 110 -6.40 40.72 -37.37
C GLN A 110 -6.76 40.16 -35.98
N CYS A 111 -7.73 39.24 -35.88
CA CYS A 111 -8.29 38.81 -34.59
C CYS A 111 -8.70 37.34 -34.51
N GLU A 112 -8.37 36.53 -35.51
CA GLU A 112 -8.56 35.08 -35.50
C GLU A 112 -10.00 34.59 -35.38
N ARG A 113 -10.99 35.48 -35.43
CA ARG A 113 -12.40 35.11 -35.63
C ARG A 113 -12.64 34.64 -37.05
N GLU A 114 -13.69 33.86 -37.26
CA GLU A 114 -14.09 33.40 -38.59
C GLU A 114 -14.27 34.60 -39.54
N ALA A 115 -13.59 34.56 -40.68
CA ALA A 115 -13.62 35.64 -41.65
C ALA A 115 -14.82 35.51 -42.59
N ILE A 116 -15.46 36.63 -42.88
CA ILE A 116 -16.58 36.73 -43.83
C ILE A 116 -16.25 37.58 -45.05
N TYR A 117 -15.17 38.36 -45.00
CA TYR A 117 -14.69 39.20 -46.09
C TYR A 117 -13.32 38.73 -46.58
N HIS A 118 -13.22 38.40 -47.87
CA HIS A 118 -11.95 38.06 -48.51
C HIS A 118 -11.26 39.32 -49.11
N CYS A 119 -9.95 39.46 -48.88
CA CYS A 119 -9.15 40.51 -49.52
C CYS A 119 -8.30 39.96 -50.67
N CYS A 120 -7.35 39.07 -50.37
CA CYS A 120 -6.52 38.35 -51.33
C CYS A 120 -6.00 37.04 -50.71
N TRP A 121 -5.16 36.27 -51.44
CA TRP A 121 -4.59 35.01 -50.96
C TRP A 121 -4.02 35.14 -49.55
N ASN A 122 -4.48 34.27 -48.64
CA ASN A 122 -4.08 34.22 -47.24
C ASN A 122 -4.34 35.52 -46.44
N THR A 123 -5.30 36.36 -46.85
CA THR A 123 -5.73 37.54 -46.08
C THR A 123 -7.25 37.75 -46.18
N ALA A 124 -7.93 37.49 -45.08
CA ALA A 124 -9.38 37.66 -44.92
C ALA A 124 -9.68 38.36 -43.58
N TYR A 125 -10.89 38.91 -43.43
CA TYR A 125 -11.30 39.69 -42.25
C TYR A 125 -12.72 39.32 -41.81
N CYS A 126 -13.00 39.45 -40.51
CA CYS A 126 -14.35 39.31 -39.96
C CYS A 126 -15.16 40.62 -40.03
N SER A 127 -14.50 41.79 -40.16
CA SER A 127 -15.15 43.10 -40.22
C SER A 127 -14.30 44.13 -40.98
N VAL A 128 -14.94 45.23 -41.40
CA VAL A 128 -14.26 46.39 -42.00
C VAL A 128 -13.30 47.05 -41.01
N ASP A 129 -13.62 47.05 -39.71
CA ASP A 129 -12.72 47.57 -38.67
C ASP A 129 -11.42 46.77 -38.60
N CYS A 130 -11.53 45.44 -38.66
CA CYS A 130 -10.35 44.56 -38.70
C CYS A 130 -9.51 44.80 -39.96
N GLN A 131 -10.16 45.03 -41.11
CA GLN A 131 -9.47 45.37 -42.35
C GLN A 131 -8.75 46.72 -42.23
N THR A 132 -9.43 47.75 -41.72
CA THR A 132 -8.89 49.10 -41.59
C THR A 132 -7.70 49.14 -40.63
N SER A 133 -7.80 48.42 -39.51
CA SER A 133 -6.71 48.23 -38.55
C SER A 133 -5.47 47.61 -39.20
N HIS A 134 -5.62 46.51 -39.95
CA HIS A 134 -4.51 45.85 -40.62
C HIS A 134 -4.02 46.60 -41.89
N TRP A 135 -4.83 47.50 -42.46
CA TRP A 135 -4.61 48.05 -43.80
C TRP A 135 -3.25 48.73 -44.00
N SER A 136 -2.77 49.46 -42.97
CA SER A 136 -1.48 50.16 -43.02
C SER A 136 -0.30 49.22 -43.30
N ALA A 137 -0.36 47.99 -42.79
CA ALA A 137 0.60 46.93 -43.07
C ALA A 137 0.27 46.21 -44.39
N HIS A 138 -0.99 45.80 -44.57
CA HIS A 138 -1.40 44.97 -45.69
C HIS A 138 -1.26 45.65 -47.07
N ARG A 139 -1.52 46.96 -47.17
CA ARG A 139 -1.59 47.68 -48.46
C ARG A 139 -0.33 47.55 -49.33
N ARG A 140 0.84 47.34 -48.70
CA ARG A 140 2.13 47.20 -49.38
C ARG A 140 2.30 45.85 -50.07
N VAL A 141 1.58 44.82 -49.61
CA VAL A 141 1.69 43.43 -50.07
C VAL A 141 0.38 42.88 -50.63
N CYS A 142 -0.67 43.70 -50.69
CA CYS A 142 -1.98 43.32 -51.18
C CYS A 142 -1.90 42.88 -52.65
N ARG A 143 -2.45 41.70 -52.95
CA ARG A 143 -2.47 41.12 -54.31
C ARG A 143 -3.76 41.38 -55.07
N ARG A 144 -4.70 42.13 -54.48
CA ARG A 144 -5.98 42.47 -55.13
C ARG A 144 -5.71 43.51 -56.22
N LYS A 145 -5.94 43.15 -57.48
CA LYS A 145 -5.84 44.10 -58.61
C LYS A 145 -6.89 45.20 -58.45
N LYS A 146 -6.52 46.46 -58.70
CA LYS A 146 -7.51 47.54 -58.82
C LYS A 146 -8.42 47.20 -60.01
N PRO A 147 -9.76 47.25 -59.85
CA PRO A 147 -10.65 47.14 -61.01
C PRO A 147 -10.29 48.25 -61.99
N GLN A 148 -10.06 47.89 -63.25
CA GLN A 148 -9.88 48.86 -64.33
C GLN A 148 -11.26 49.48 -64.57
N SER A 149 -11.45 50.70 -64.09
CA SER A 149 -12.57 51.58 -64.45
C SER A 149 -12.30 52.25 -65.78
#